data_AF-A0A0C3PGW3-F1
#
_entry.id   AF-A0A0C3PGW3-F1
#
_cell.length_a   1.000
_cell.length_b   1.000
_cell.length_c   1.000
_cell.angle_alpha   90.00
_cell.angle_beta   90.00
_cell.angle_gamma   90.00
#
_symmetry.space_group_name_H-M   'P 1'
#
loop_
_entity.id
_entity.type
_entity.pdbx_description
1 polymer ?
#
loop_
_entity_poly.entity_id
_entity_poly.type
_entity_poly.pdbx_seq_one_letter_code
_entity_poly.pdbx_strand_id
1 'polypeptide(L)'
;MHLSKTTRSSRLPLKEIINDPEAEIKDVATARTFLDQLYTIQGEPATLEHILHVLFYISQSKGINNTLHSAIHATAYLVKDLTMSEVAKSITTAVSSKIKNSVIAAISPQIANILSAAEKLEKTNKNTALEGMKNHIKSQPPATPTLYRDVLAASPANPNHILLGKCLAPEYAMAHTAIKEQQLLIDPSSNHPLLNNTVTRESTIDLIKQALEMVDQIDGPNLQLRSIAQLCNNGILLKFNNQEAVAWIKEPANKMAFLAKLGGDVVIKDRHYTIVIPFLPILTDTDNPDTLHDMENENNILQGSIARIKWIKDPAKCTPNQ
;
A
#
# COMPACT_ATOMS: atom_id res chain seq x y z
N MET A 1 28.33 -53.33 18.58
CA MET A 1 28.16 -52.89 17.17
C MET A 1 26.68 -52.82 16.87
N HIS A 2 26.07 -51.63 16.91
CA HIS A 2 24.93 -51.33 16.05
C HIS A 2 24.84 -49.81 15.90
N LEU A 3 25.37 -49.31 14.79
CA LEU A 3 25.40 -47.90 14.42
C LEU A 3 24.09 -47.63 13.65
N SER A 4 23.03 -47.21 14.34
CA SER A 4 21.82 -46.73 13.67
C SER A 4 22.06 -45.30 13.17
N LYS A 5 22.19 -45.17 11.84
CA LYS A 5 22.22 -43.88 11.14
C LYS A 5 20.89 -43.15 11.36
N THR A 6 20.92 -42.05 12.10
CA THR A 6 19.77 -41.14 12.25
C THR A 6 19.65 -40.27 11.00
N THR A 7 18.59 -40.47 10.23
CA THR A 7 18.24 -39.63 9.07
C THR A 7 17.55 -38.35 9.52
N ARG A 8 18.00 -37.23 8.94
CA ARG A 8 17.63 -35.83 9.16
C ARG A 8 16.13 -35.54 8.92
N SER A 9 15.25 -35.84 9.88
CA SER A 9 13.89 -35.27 9.98
C SER A 9 13.13 -35.64 11.28
N SER A 10 13.79 -35.74 12.44
CA SER A 10 13.05 -35.78 13.70
C SER A 10 12.70 -34.34 14.11
N ARG A 11 11.50 -33.89 13.74
CA ARG A 11 10.97 -32.61 14.19
C ARG A 11 10.56 -32.77 15.66
N LEU A 12 11.51 -32.58 16.58
CA LEU A 12 11.20 -32.58 18.01
C LEU A 12 10.13 -31.51 18.26
N PRO A 13 9.02 -31.84 18.94
CA PRO A 13 7.99 -30.86 19.26
C PRO A 13 8.58 -29.79 20.18
N LEU A 14 8.14 -28.53 20.00
CA LEU A 14 8.65 -27.37 20.74
C LEU A 14 8.62 -27.58 22.26
N LYS A 15 7.63 -28.33 22.77
CA LYS A 15 7.51 -28.66 24.19
C LYS A 15 8.63 -29.58 24.69
N GLU A 16 9.18 -30.47 23.86
CA GLU A 16 10.30 -31.32 24.23
C GLU A 16 11.63 -30.56 24.19
N ILE A 17 11.76 -29.57 23.28
CA ILE A 17 12.93 -28.69 23.21
C ILE A 17 12.98 -27.74 24.42
N ILE A 18 11.84 -27.18 24.83
CA ILE A 18 11.77 -26.24 25.96
C ILE A 18 11.96 -26.95 27.30
N ASN A 19 11.51 -28.21 27.43
CA ASN A 19 11.59 -28.97 28.67
C ASN A 19 12.74 -29.99 28.67
N ASP A 20 13.78 -29.75 27.87
CA ASP A 20 14.95 -30.62 27.83
C ASP A 20 15.62 -30.66 29.22
N PRO A 21 15.67 -31.83 29.89
CA PRO A 21 16.24 -31.94 31.23
C PRO A 21 17.74 -31.62 31.28
N GLU A 22 18.43 -31.74 30.14
CA GLU A 22 19.86 -31.47 29.97
C GLU A 22 20.16 -30.01 29.59
N ALA A 23 19.14 -29.21 29.24
CA ALA A 23 19.33 -27.79 28.92
C ALA A 23 19.64 -26.96 30.17
N GLU A 24 20.62 -26.05 30.02
CA GLU A 24 21.07 -25.14 31.10
C GLU A 24 20.01 -24.07 31.46
N ILE A 25 19.14 -23.71 30.51
CA ILE A 25 18.09 -22.71 30.68
C ILE A 25 16.72 -23.39 30.72
N LYS A 26 16.08 -23.42 31.90
CA LYS A 26 14.86 -24.20 32.15
C LYS A 26 13.59 -23.35 32.32
N ASP A 27 13.74 -22.05 32.53
CA ASP A 27 12.63 -21.14 32.79
C ASP A 27 12.98 -19.71 32.33
N VAL A 28 11.94 -18.87 32.28
CA VAL A 28 12.05 -17.49 31.80
C VAL A 28 12.96 -16.63 32.69
N ALA A 29 12.99 -16.87 34.01
CA ALA A 29 13.84 -16.12 34.93
C ALA A 29 15.32 -16.49 34.75
N THR A 30 15.63 -17.78 34.56
CA THR A 30 16.97 -18.26 34.24
C THR A 30 17.42 -17.76 32.87
N ALA A 31 16.53 -17.78 31.86
CA ALA A 31 16.81 -17.23 30.53
C ALA A 31 17.14 -15.73 30.59
N ARG A 32 16.37 -14.97 31.38
CA ARG A 32 16.60 -13.54 31.57
C ARG A 32 17.91 -13.26 32.27
N THR A 33 18.22 -14.00 33.33
CA THR A 33 19.49 -13.86 34.05
C THR A 33 20.68 -14.13 33.13
N PHE A 34 20.59 -15.14 32.28
CA PHE A 34 21.63 -15.46 31.30
C PHE A 34 21.81 -14.36 30.24
N LEU A 35 20.71 -13.82 29.70
CA LEU A 35 20.77 -12.73 28.72
C LEU A 35 21.28 -11.42 29.34
N ASP A 36 20.86 -11.09 30.56
CA ASP A 36 21.32 -9.89 31.30
C ASP A 36 22.81 -9.99 31.68
N GLN A 37 23.39 -11.19 31.75
CA GLN A 37 24.83 -11.36 31.97
C GLN A 37 25.67 -11.09 30.70
N LEU A 38 25.10 -11.28 29.51
CA LEU A 38 25.87 -11.31 28.26
C LEU A 38 25.51 -10.19 27.27
N TYR A 39 24.25 -9.75 27.24
CA TYR A 39 23.71 -8.94 26.13
C TYR A 39 22.74 -7.82 26.55
N THR A 40 22.20 -7.82 27.77
CA THR A 40 21.20 -6.82 28.23
C THR A 40 21.56 -6.16 29.57
N ILE A 41 20.95 -5.01 29.87
CA ILE A 41 21.16 -4.27 31.11
C ILE A 41 20.26 -4.86 32.21
N GLN A 42 20.84 -5.21 33.36
CA GLN A 42 20.09 -5.75 34.49
C GLN A 42 18.97 -4.80 34.94
N GLY A 43 17.74 -5.34 35.01
CA GLY A 43 16.58 -4.66 35.57
C GLY A 43 15.60 -4.05 34.56
N GLU A 44 15.97 -3.91 33.28
CA GLU A 44 15.03 -3.43 32.25
C GLU A 44 14.09 -4.53 31.76
N PRO A 45 12.81 -4.22 31.48
CA PRO A 45 11.85 -5.21 30.97
C PRO A 45 12.28 -5.71 29.59
N ALA A 46 12.33 -7.03 29.41
CA ALA A 46 12.62 -7.65 28.12
C ALA A 46 11.47 -7.39 27.14
N THR A 47 11.55 -6.29 26.39
CA THR A 47 10.62 -6.03 25.28
C THR A 47 11.04 -6.85 24.06
N LEU A 48 10.12 -7.01 23.11
CA LEU A 48 10.41 -7.66 21.83
C LEU A 48 11.65 -7.05 21.13
N GLU A 49 11.79 -5.73 21.18
CA GLU A 49 12.92 -5.02 20.56
C GLU A 49 14.25 -5.39 21.21
N HIS A 50 14.27 -5.54 22.54
CA HIS A 50 15.46 -6.02 23.25
C HIS A 50 15.84 -7.43 22.81
N ILE A 51 14.87 -8.34 22.70
CA ILE A 51 15.10 -9.72 22.28
C ILE A 51 15.60 -9.78 20.82
N LEU A 52 15.05 -8.95 19.93
CA LEU A 52 15.51 -8.86 18.54
C LEU A 52 16.95 -8.33 18.45
N HIS A 53 17.32 -7.32 19.24
CA HIS A 53 18.70 -6.85 19.32
C HIS A 53 19.65 -7.92 19.85
N VAL A 54 19.25 -8.68 20.87
CA VAL A 54 20.05 -9.81 21.39
C VAL A 54 20.29 -10.86 20.30
N LEU A 55 19.27 -11.23 19.53
CA LEU A 55 19.43 -12.18 18.42
C LEU A 55 20.40 -11.64 17.35
N PHE A 56 20.37 -10.34 17.08
CA PHE A 56 21.31 -9.70 16.17
C PHE A 56 22.74 -9.67 16.73
N TYR A 57 22.93 -9.40 18.02
CA TYR A 57 24.26 -9.50 18.63
C TYR A 57 24.80 -10.93 18.61
N ILE A 58 23.93 -11.93 18.85
CA ILE A 58 24.31 -13.33 18.76
C ILE A 58 24.76 -13.65 17.33
N SER A 59 24.04 -13.22 16.29
CA SER A 59 24.41 -13.51 14.89
C SER A 59 25.80 -12.96 14.51
N GLN A 60 26.25 -11.89 15.17
CA GLN A 60 27.54 -11.24 14.94
C GLN A 60 28.70 -11.83 15.78
N SER A 61 28.44 -12.84 16.60
CA SER A 61 29.47 -13.48 17.43
C SER A 61 30.50 -14.27 16.59
N LYS A 62 31.75 -14.29 17.07
CA LYS A 62 32.84 -15.03 16.40
C LYS A 62 32.56 -16.53 16.45
N GLY A 63 32.45 -17.16 15.28
CA GLY A 63 32.23 -18.61 15.14
C GLY A 63 30.92 -19.01 14.46
N ILE A 64 30.02 -18.06 14.21
CA ILE A 64 28.78 -18.30 13.46
C ILE A 64 29.06 -18.29 11.95
N ASN A 65 28.59 -19.32 11.25
CA ASN A 65 28.68 -19.37 9.78
C ASN A 65 27.56 -18.55 9.11
N ASN A 66 27.75 -18.17 7.84
CA ASN A 66 26.81 -17.31 7.11
C ASN A 66 25.38 -17.89 7.03
N THR A 67 25.25 -19.22 7.02
CA THR A 67 23.95 -19.92 7.00
C THR A 67 23.20 -19.71 8.31
N LEU A 68 23.88 -19.85 9.45
CA LEU A 68 23.30 -19.67 10.77
C LEU A 68 23.00 -18.18 11.03
N HIS A 69 23.89 -17.28 10.61
CA HIS A 69 23.63 -15.83 10.62
C HIS A 69 22.33 -15.49 9.85
N SER A 70 22.18 -16.03 8.63
CA SER A 70 20.99 -15.81 7.80
C SER A 70 19.73 -16.42 8.42
N ALA A 71 19.84 -17.59 9.05
CA ALA A 71 18.73 -18.24 9.74
C ALA A 71 18.27 -17.43 10.97
N ILE A 72 19.21 -16.93 11.79
CA ILE A 72 18.90 -16.09 12.96
C ILE A 72 18.21 -14.79 12.50
N HIS A 73 18.72 -14.14 11.45
CA HIS A 73 18.09 -12.94 10.88
C HIS A 73 16.68 -13.24 10.37
N ALA A 74 16.49 -14.31 9.60
CA ALA A 74 15.18 -14.68 9.08
C ALA A 74 14.16 -14.95 10.21
N THR A 75 14.57 -15.66 11.26
CA THR A 75 13.71 -15.90 12.43
C THR A 75 13.36 -14.61 13.16
N ALA A 76 14.33 -13.71 13.37
CA ALA A 76 14.08 -12.41 14.02
C ALA A 76 13.06 -11.58 13.22
N TYR A 77 13.18 -11.51 11.89
CA TYR A 77 12.22 -10.81 11.04
C TYR A 77 10.81 -11.42 11.09
N LEU A 78 10.70 -12.75 11.06
CA LEU A 78 9.40 -13.43 11.13
C LEU A 78 8.72 -13.23 12.50
N VAL A 79 9.47 -13.27 13.60
CA VAL A 79 8.91 -13.01 14.94
C VAL A 79 8.42 -11.56 15.06
N LYS A 80 9.15 -10.60 14.49
CA LYS A 80 8.72 -9.19 14.43
C LYS A 80 7.43 -9.03 13.62
N ASP A 81 7.31 -9.69 12.48
CA ASP A 81 6.14 -9.60 11.61
C ASP A 81 4.89 -10.22 12.27
N LEU A 82 5.03 -11.41 12.86
CA LEU A 82 3.94 -12.10 13.55
C LEU A 82 3.40 -11.30 14.74
N THR A 83 4.29 -10.69 15.53
CA THR A 83 3.89 -9.86 16.67
C THR A 83 3.26 -8.54 16.25
N MET A 84 3.75 -7.90 15.18
CA MET A 84 3.08 -6.72 14.58
C MET A 84 1.68 -7.06 14.07
N SER A 85 1.51 -8.24 13.46
CA SER A 85 0.19 -8.72 13.01
C SER A 85 -0.77 -8.98 14.16
N GLU A 86 -0.31 -9.53 15.28
CA GLU A 86 -1.16 -9.80 16.46
C GLU A 86 -1.60 -8.49 17.13
N VAL A 87 -0.68 -7.53 17.29
CA VAL A 87 -0.98 -6.19 17.79
C VAL A 87 -1.98 -5.49 16.88
N ALA A 88 -1.77 -5.51 15.56
CA ALA A 88 -2.69 -4.93 14.59
C ALA A 88 -4.09 -5.57 14.68
N LYS A 89 -4.17 -6.90 14.77
CA LYS A 89 -5.44 -7.62 14.93
C LYS A 89 -6.17 -7.23 16.22
N SER A 90 -5.44 -7.11 17.33
CA SER A 90 -5.99 -6.67 18.62
C SER A 90 -6.53 -5.23 18.55
N ILE A 91 -5.80 -4.32 17.89
CA ILE A 91 -6.26 -2.95 17.68
C ILE A 91 -7.51 -2.94 16.79
N THR A 92 -7.52 -3.67 15.68
CA THR A 92 -8.68 -3.73 14.77
C THR A 92 -9.92 -4.27 15.48
N THR A 93 -9.80 -5.32 16.30
CA THR A 93 -10.95 -5.86 17.04
C THR A 93 -11.45 -4.88 18.11
N ALA A 94 -10.55 -4.22 18.82
CA ALA A 94 -10.89 -3.21 19.83
C ALA A 94 -11.56 -1.96 19.21
N VAL A 95 -11.06 -1.48 18.06
CA VAL A 95 -11.67 -0.37 17.34
C VAL A 95 -13.02 -0.79 16.75
N SER A 96 -13.11 -1.97 16.15
CA SER A 96 -14.36 -2.50 15.58
C SER A 96 -15.45 -2.64 16.65
N SER A 97 -15.12 -3.13 17.84
CA SER A 97 -16.10 -3.27 18.94
C SER A 97 -16.56 -1.91 19.46
N LYS A 98 -15.65 -0.94 19.63
CA LYS A 98 -16.01 0.44 20.02
C LYS A 98 -16.92 1.11 19.00
N ILE A 99 -16.62 0.98 17.70
CA ILE A 99 -17.45 1.53 16.63
C ILE A 99 -18.83 0.88 16.64
N LYS A 100 -18.93 -0.46 16.71
CA LYS A 100 -20.22 -1.16 16.80
C LYS A 100 -21.07 -0.63 17.95
N ASN A 101 -20.49 -0.51 19.14
CA ASN A 101 -21.22 -0.03 20.32
C ASN A 101 -21.65 1.43 20.16
N SER A 102 -20.78 2.28 19.61
CA SER A 102 -21.08 3.70 19.36
C SER A 102 -22.19 3.89 18.33
N VAL A 103 -22.15 3.14 17.23
CA VAL A 103 -23.17 3.18 16.17
C VAL A 103 -24.52 2.68 16.70
N ILE A 104 -24.54 1.59 17.47
CA ILE A 104 -25.76 1.11 18.13
C ILE A 104 -26.33 2.19 19.05
N ALA A 105 -25.50 2.79 19.90
CA ALA A 105 -25.95 3.85 20.82
C ALA A 105 -26.50 5.08 20.10
N ALA A 106 -25.96 5.45 18.93
CA ALA A 106 -26.41 6.60 18.15
C ALA A 106 -27.69 6.31 17.36
N ILE A 107 -27.82 5.12 16.79
CA ILE A 107 -28.91 4.77 15.87
C ILE A 107 -30.13 4.20 16.61
N SER A 108 -29.95 3.44 17.69
CA SER A 108 -31.06 2.82 18.43
C SER A 108 -32.13 3.83 18.88
N PRO A 109 -31.80 5.03 19.41
CA PRO A 109 -32.81 6.03 19.75
C PRO A 109 -33.59 6.53 18.53
N GLN A 110 -32.93 6.69 17.37
CA GLN A 110 -33.58 7.14 16.15
C GLN A 110 -34.55 6.09 15.60
N ILE A 111 -34.16 4.82 15.61
CA ILE A 111 -35.06 3.71 15.24
C ILE A 111 -36.27 3.64 16.18
N ALA A 112 -36.06 3.79 17.49
CA ALA A 112 -37.16 3.81 18.47
C ALA A 112 -38.14 4.97 18.22
N ASN A 113 -37.63 6.15 17.86
CA ASN A 113 -38.46 7.31 17.51
C ASN A 113 -39.28 7.06 16.23
N ILE A 114 -38.66 6.49 15.19
CA ILE A 114 -39.36 6.14 13.93
C ILE A 114 -40.45 5.10 14.19
N LEU A 115 -40.15 4.06 14.97
CA LEU A 115 -41.12 3.03 15.34
C LEU A 115 -42.31 3.64 16.11
N SER A 116 -42.03 4.51 17.08
CA SER A 116 -43.07 5.20 17.87
C SER A 116 -43.93 6.12 17.01
N ALA A 117 -43.34 6.80 16.03
CA ALA A 117 -44.06 7.65 15.09
C ALA A 117 -44.95 6.81 14.14
N ALA A 118 -44.46 5.66 13.68
CA ALA A 118 -45.23 4.73 12.87
C ALA A 118 -46.44 4.16 13.63
N GLU A 119 -46.28 3.78 14.90
CA GLU A 119 -47.40 3.32 15.74
C GLU A 119 -48.44 4.43 15.98
N LYS A 120 -47.98 5.68 16.17
CA LYS A 120 -48.89 6.84 16.28
C LYS A 120 -49.67 7.05 14.98
N LEU A 121 -49.00 6.94 13.82
CA LEU A 121 -49.63 7.06 12.51
C LEU A 121 -50.66 5.94 12.28
N GLU A 122 -50.34 4.69 12.65
CA GLU A 122 -51.27 3.56 12.53
C GLU A 122 -52.51 3.76 13.39
N LYS A 123 -52.34 4.24 14.63
CA LYS A 123 -53.46 4.58 15.52
C LYS A 123 -54.32 5.72 14.94
N THR A 124 -53.70 6.76 14.38
CA THR A 124 -54.47 7.82 13.71
C THR A 124 -55.24 7.29 12.51
N ASN A 125 -54.65 6.37 11.74
CA ASN A 125 -55.30 5.80 10.56
C ASN A 125 -56.49 4.88 10.91
N LYS A 126 -56.40 4.14 12.04
CA LYS A 126 -57.53 3.37 12.59
C LYS A 126 -58.67 4.27 13.09
N ASN A 127 -58.35 5.46 13.61
CA ASN A 127 -59.35 6.41 14.10
C ASN A 127 -60.01 7.21 12.96
N THR A 128 -59.36 7.35 11.80
CA THR A 128 -59.93 8.01 10.61
C THR A 128 -60.67 7.05 9.67
N ALA A 129 -60.52 5.73 9.82
CA ALA A 129 -61.18 4.73 8.98
C ALA A 129 -62.69 4.56 9.23
N LEU A 130 -63.30 5.30 10.17
CA LEU A 130 -64.77 5.33 10.33
C LEU A 130 -65.44 6.45 9.50
N GLU A 131 -64.71 7.43 8.97
CA GLU A 131 -65.31 8.57 8.26
C GLU A 131 -64.45 8.97 7.05
N GLY A 132 -64.68 8.34 5.90
CA GLY A 132 -63.98 8.76 4.68
C GLY A 132 -63.97 7.77 3.53
N MET A 133 -65.09 7.72 2.80
CA MET A 133 -65.18 7.46 1.36
C MET A 133 -64.14 6.50 0.74
N LYS A 134 -64.54 5.23 0.75
CA LYS A 134 -64.59 4.36 -0.44
C LYS A 134 -64.75 5.20 -1.71
N ASN A 135 -63.67 5.47 -2.46
CA ASN A 135 -63.67 5.68 -3.92
C ASN A 135 -62.25 5.85 -4.50
N HIS A 136 -61.95 4.99 -5.48
CA HIS A 136 -61.09 5.23 -6.65
C HIS A 136 -59.58 5.44 -6.47
N ILE A 137 -58.79 4.36 -6.64
CA ILE A 137 -57.61 4.38 -7.51
C ILE A 137 -57.63 3.15 -8.43
N LYS A 138 -57.33 3.46 -9.68
CA LYS A 138 -57.52 2.72 -10.93
C LYS A 138 -56.31 1.83 -11.19
N SER A 139 -56.58 0.63 -11.70
CA SER A 139 -55.70 -0.34 -12.39
C SER A 139 -54.23 0.05 -12.61
N GLN A 140 -53.32 -0.73 -11.99
CA GLN A 140 -51.90 -0.81 -12.36
C GLN A 140 -51.56 -2.31 -12.57
N PRO A 141 -50.79 -2.71 -13.61
CA PRO A 141 -50.54 -4.11 -13.92
C PRO A 141 -49.58 -4.77 -12.91
N PRO A 142 -49.66 -6.10 -12.69
CA PRO A 142 -48.83 -6.77 -11.69
C PRO A 142 -47.36 -6.78 -12.11
N ALA A 143 -46.48 -6.37 -11.18
CA ALA A 143 -45.05 -6.60 -11.30
C ALA A 143 -44.78 -8.11 -11.32
N THR A 144 -44.05 -8.58 -12.34
CA THR A 144 -43.54 -9.95 -12.40
C THR A 144 -42.52 -10.20 -11.28
N PRO A 145 -42.61 -11.32 -10.55
CA PRO A 145 -41.62 -11.66 -9.54
C PRO A 145 -40.31 -12.10 -10.20
N THR A 146 -39.22 -11.41 -9.92
CA THR A 146 -37.86 -11.82 -10.26
C THR A 146 -37.57 -13.19 -9.65
N LEU A 147 -37.14 -14.15 -10.46
CA LEU A 147 -36.84 -15.51 -10.02
C LEU A 147 -35.61 -15.53 -9.10
N TYR A 148 -35.69 -16.30 -8.01
CA TYR A 148 -34.64 -16.51 -7.01
C TYR A 148 -33.24 -16.85 -7.59
N ARG A 149 -33.19 -17.43 -8.80
CA ARG A 149 -31.93 -17.72 -9.52
C ARG A 149 -31.14 -16.44 -9.86
N ASP A 150 -31.83 -15.33 -10.15
CA ASP A 150 -31.20 -14.10 -10.63
C ASP A 150 -30.57 -13.32 -9.46
N VAL A 151 -30.99 -13.59 -8.22
CA VAL A 151 -30.40 -13.05 -6.97
C VAL A 151 -29.14 -13.81 -6.57
N LEU A 152 -29.06 -15.12 -6.85
CA LEU A 152 -27.89 -15.94 -6.53
C LEU A 152 -26.69 -15.67 -7.45
N ALA A 153 -26.93 -15.23 -8.70
CA ALA A 153 -25.87 -14.81 -9.62
C ALA A 153 -25.24 -13.44 -9.25
N ALA A 154 -25.91 -12.64 -8.41
CA ALA A 154 -25.45 -11.33 -7.97
C ALA A 154 -24.69 -11.36 -6.62
N SER A 155 -24.23 -12.52 -6.18
CA SER A 155 -23.46 -12.64 -4.93
C SER A 155 -22.03 -12.10 -5.12
N PRO A 156 -21.61 -11.03 -4.42
CA PRO A 156 -20.22 -10.58 -4.47
C PRO A 156 -19.33 -11.64 -3.82
N ALA A 157 -18.30 -12.06 -4.55
CA ALA A 157 -17.30 -13.01 -4.07
C ALA A 157 -16.65 -12.48 -2.78
N ASN A 158 -16.65 -13.35 -1.77
CA ASN A 158 -16.01 -13.17 -0.47
C ASN A 158 -14.53 -12.73 -0.61
N PRO A 159 -14.09 -11.61 0.01
CA PRO A 159 -12.76 -11.03 -0.19
C PRO A 159 -11.57 -11.80 0.44
N ASN A 160 -11.78 -12.99 1.03
CA ASN A 160 -10.74 -13.68 1.80
C ASN A 160 -10.13 -14.94 1.18
N HIS A 161 -10.24 -15.15 -0.14
CA HIS A 161 -9.51 -16.22 -0.82
C HIS A 161 -8.43 -15.65 -1.76
N ILE A 162 -7.21 -15.53 -1.24
CA ILE A 162 -6.02 -15.30 -2.07
C ILE A 162 -5.64 -16.62 -2.72
N LEU A 163 -5.99 -16.79 -4.00
CA LEU A 163 -5.42 -17.82 -4.86
C LEU A 163 -4.18 -17.22 -5.52
N LEU A 164 -3.02 -17.77 -5.16
CA LEU A 164 -1.72 -17.44 -5.74
C LEU A 164 -1.77 -17.65 -7.28
N GLY A 165 -1.61 -16.58 -8.07
CA GLY A 165 -1.45 -16.67 -9.52
C GLY A 165 -2.51 -16.03 -10.41
N LYS A 166 -3.28 -15.03 -9.94
CA LYS A 166 -4.09 -14.18 -10.84
C LYS A 166 -3.45 -12.79 -10.96
N CYS A 167 -3.23 -12.35 -12.20
CA CYS A 167 -2.85 -10.97 -12.53
C CYS A 167 -3.63 -10.00 -11.66
N LEU A 168 -2.95 -8.99 -11.09
CA LEU A 168 -3.60 -7.85 -10.47
C LEU A 168 -4.72 -7.40 -11.41
N ALA A 169 -5.96 -7.38 -10.91
CA ALA A 169 -7.13 -7.04 -11.70
C ALA A 169 -6.84 -5.74 -12.50
N PRO A 170 -7.24 -5.65 -13.79
CA PRO A 170 -7.03 -4.44 -14.60
C PRO A 170 -7.44 -3.16 -13.86
N GLU A 171 -8.48 -3.24 -13.04
CA GLU A 171 -8.98 -2.15 -12.20
C GLU A 171 -7.96 -1.61 -11.18
N TYR A 172 -7.16 -2.48 -10.56
CA TYR A 172 -6.11 -2.06 -9.62
C TYR A 172 -4.98 -1.34 -10.36
N ALA A 173 -4.56 -1.89 -11.50
CA ALA A 173 -3.57 -1.24 -12.35
C ALA A 173 -4.07 0.13 -12.85
N MET A 174 -5.32 0.20 -13.31
CA MET A 174 -5.97 1.44 -13.75
C MET A 174 -6.08 2.47 -12.62
N ALA A 175 -6.47 2.07 -11.41
CA ALA A 175 -6.56 2.97 -10.26
C ALA A 175 -5.18 3.55 -9.87
N HIS A 176 -4.14 2.71 -9.88
CA HIS A 176 -2.77 3.17 -9.63
C HIS A 176 -2.24 4.07 -10.74
N THR A 177 -2.59 3.82 -12.00
CA THR A 177 -2.26 4.68 -13.14
C THR A 177 -2.94 6.04 -13.01
N ALA A 178 -4.24 6.08 -12.76
CA ALA A 178 -5.00 7.31 -12.59
C ALA A 178 -4.44 8.20 -11.46
N ILE A 179 -4.03 7.60 -10.33
CA ILE A 179 -3.37 8.35 -9.24
C ILE A 179 -2.03 8.94 -9.70
N LYS A 180 -1.28 8.21 -10.53
CA LYS A 180 0.03 8.64 -11.03
C LYS A 180 -0.07 9.71 -12.11
N GLU A 181 -1.12 9.70 -12.91
CA GLU A 181 -1.44 10.71 -13.93
C GLU A 181 -1.81 12.06 -13.30
N GLN A 182 -2.33 12.05 -12.08
CA GLN A 182 -2.60 13.24 -11.28
C GLN A 182 -1.37 13.78 -10.54
N GLN A 183 -0.17 13.24 -10.78
CA GLN A 183 1.05 13.65 -10.09
C GLN A 183 2.05 14.33 -11.03
N LEU A 184 2.69 15.39 -10.54
CA LEU A 184 3.77 16.10 -11.20
C LEU A 184 5.02 16.08 -10.31
N LEU A 185 6.15 15.60 -10.83
CA LEU A 185 7.42 15.60 -10.12
C LEU A 185 8.29 16.75 -10.62
N ILE A 186 8.71 17.60 -9.70
CA ILE A 186 9.61 18.72 -9.92
C ILE A 186 10.94 18.40 -9.24
N ASP A 187 12.04 18.55 -9.96
CA ASP A 187 13.37 18.32 -9.43
C ASP A 187 14.15 19.65 -9.45
N PRO A 188 14.26 20.34 -8.31
CA PRO A 188 15.15 21.50 -8.19
C PRO A 188 16.60 21.04 -8.11
N SER A 189 17.50 21.78 -8.75
CA SER A 189 18.95 21.56 -8.60
C SER A 189 19.39 21.67 -7.13
N SER A 190 20.46 20.96 -6.75
CA SER A 190 20.92 20.89 -5.35
C SER A 190 21.28 22.26 -4.74
N ASN A 191 21.57 23.26 -5.57
CA ASN A 191 21.91 24.63 -5.16
C ASN A 191 20.74 25.62 -5.36
N HIS A 192 19.51 25.13 -5.46
CA HIS A 192 18.36 26.01 -5.72
C HIS A 192 18.15 27.01 -4.57
N PRO A 193 18.09 28.33 -4.83
CA PRO A 193 18.00 29.34 -3.78
C PRO A 193 16.66 29.33 -3.04
N LEU A 194 15.58 28.88 -3.69
CA LEU A 194 14.20 28.96 -3.17
C LEU A 194 13.56 27.60 -2.85
N LEU A 195 14.19 26.49 -3.24
CA LEU A 195 13.63 25.12 -3.18
C LEU A 195 14.72 24.17 -2.68
N ASN A 196 15.28 24.47 -1.51
CA ASN A 196 16.28 23.63 -0.84
C ASN A 196 15.76 23.16 0.53
N ASN A 197 16.48 22.23 1.17
CA ASN A 197 16.08 21.67 2.46
C ASN A 197 16.22 22.64 3.64
N THR A 198 16.78 23.84 3.42
CA THR A 198 16.92 24.88 4.46
C THR A 198 15.75 25.86 4.45
N VAL A 199 14.98 25.91 3.36
CA VAL A 199 13.79 26.75 3.23
C VAL A 199 12.62 26.09 3.95
N THR A 200 11.82 26.88 4.67
CA THR A 200 10.66 26.39 5.41
C THR A 200 9.62 25.77 4.47
N ARG A 201 8.89 24.77 4.97
CA ARG A 201 7.86 24.07 4.19
C ARG A 201 6.78 25.03 3.68
N GLU A 202 6.39 26.00 4.51
CA GLU A 202 5.36 26.99 4.21
C GLU A 202 5.75 27.87 3.02
N SER A 203 6.99 28.38 3.01
CA SER A 203 7.51 29.16 1.87
C SER A 203 7.57 28.36 0.57
N THR A 204 7.86 27.07 0.64
CA THR A 204 7.82 26.19 -0.54
C THR A 204 6.40 26.05 -1.07
N ILE A 205 5.42 25.86 -0.18
CA ILE A 205 4.01 25.76 -0.53
C ILE A 205 3.52 27.07 -1.18
N ASP A 206 3.86 28.21 -0.59
CA ASP A 206 3.43 29.51 -1.11
C ASP A 206 4.04 29.83 -2.48
N LEU A 207 5.32 29.47 -2.69
CA LEU A 207 5.96 29.60 -3.99
C LEU A 207 5.29 28.75 -5.06
N ILE A 208 4.96 27.49 -4.74
CA ILE A 208 4.26 26.58 -5.66
C ILE A 208 2.86 27.12 -5.98
N LYS A 209 2.13 27.62 -4.98
CA LYS A 209 0.81 28.23 -5.20
C LYS A 209 0.89 29.44 -6.12
N GLN A 210 1.83 30.35 -5.89
CA GLN A 210 2.05 31.50 -6.77
C GLN A 210 2.42 31.08 -8.20
N ALA A 211 3.23 30.03 -8.36
CA ALA A 211 3.57 29.49 -9.67
C ALA A 211 2.34 28.88 -10.37
N LEU A 212 1.44 28.23 -9.64
CA LEU A 212 0.19 27.70 -10.18
C LEU A 212 -0.79 28.81 -10.57
N GLU A 213 -0.96 29.84 -9.73
CA GLU A 213 -1.80 31.00 -10.03
C GLU A 213 -1.36 31.75 -11.30
N MET A 214 -0.06 31.75 -11.60
CA MET A 214 0.47 32.38 -12.80
C MET A 214 0.13 31.62 -14.10
N VAL A 215 -0.12 30.31 -13.99
CA VAL A 215 -0.46 29.42 -15.11
C VAL A 215 -1.97 29.20 -15.20
N ASP A 216 -2.71 29.57 -14.15
CA ASP A 216 -4.16 29.52 -14.09
C ASP A 216 -4.75 30.59 -15.01
N GLN A 217 -5.31 30.16 -16.14
CA GLN A 217 -6.00 31.02 -17.10
C GLN A 217 -7.50 30.76 -17.04
N ILE A 218 -8.31 31.74 -17.47
CA ILE A 218 -9.78 31.68 -17.44
C ILE A 218 -10.32 30.46 -18.22
N ASP A 219 -9.62 30.01 -19.26
CA ASP A 219 -9.99 28.85 -20.07
C ASP A 219 -9.23 27.55 -19.67
N GLY A 220 -8.47 27.56 -18.57
CA GLY A 220 -7.68 26.42 -18.10
C GLY A 220 -8.47 25.37 -17.31
N PRO A 221 -7.96 24.14 -17.17
CA PRO A 221 -8.56 23.15 -16.28
C PRO A 221 -8.36 23.56 -14.82
N ASN A 222 -9.23 23.09 -13.94
CA ASN A 222 -9.12 23.36 -12.51
C ASN A 222 -7.78 22.83 -11.94
N LEU A 223 -6.86 23.73 -11.57
CA LEU A 223 -5.52 23.42 -11.06
C LEU A 223 -5.47 23.13 -9.54
N GLN A 224 -6.55 22.63 -8.95
CA GLN A 224 -6.60 22.35 -7.51
C GLN A 224 -5.53 21.35 -7.05
N LEU A 225 -4.64 21.85 -6.22
CA LEU A 225 -3.58 21.09 -5.59
C LEU A 225 -4.11 20.34 -4.35
N ARG A 226 -3.98 19.02 -4.37
CA ARG A 226 -4.41 18.12 -3.29
C ARG A 226 -3.33 17.92 -2.23
N SER A 227 -2.08 17.79 -2.66
CA SER A 227 -0.96 17.62 -1.73
C SER A 227 0.37 18.00 -2.35
N ILE A 228 1.29 18.46 -1.51
CA ILE A 228 2.70 18.66 -1.81
C ILE A 228 3.51 17.75 -0.89
N ALA A 229 4.41 16.95 -1.46
CA ALA A 229 5.35 16.12 -0.73
C ALA A 229 6.79 16.38 -1.19
N GLN A 230 7.67 16.72 -0.26
CA GLN A 230 9.10 16.80 -0.51
C GLN A 230 9.73 15.42 -0.29
N LEU A 231 10.53 14.98 -1.25
CA LEU A 231 11.21 13.69 -1.24
C LEU A 231 12.63 13.84 -0.68
N CYS A 232 13.22 12.73 -0.21
CA CYS A 232 14.57 12.72 0.38
C CYS A 232 15.67 13.14 -0.61
N ASN A 233 15.41 13.10 -1.92
CA ASN A 233 16.31 13.54 -2.97
C ASN A 233 16.06 15.00 -3.40
N ASN A 234 15.42 15.82 -2.55
CA ASN A 234 15.01 17.21 -2.79
C ASN A 234 13.94 17.39 -3.88
N GLY A 235 13.51 16.31 -4.54
CA GLY A 235 12.40 16.34 -5.49
C GLY A 235 11.08 16.70 -4.79
N ILE A 236 10.23 17.45 -5.47
CA ILE A 236 8.93 17.87 -4.97
C ILE A 236 7.85 17.22 -5.81
N LEU A 237 7.01 16.41 -5.16
CA LEU A 237 5.88 15.74 -5.77
C LEU A 237 4.60 16.53 -5.48
N LEU A 238 4.00 17.05 -6.55
CA LEU A 238 2.69 17.69 -6.53
C LEU A 238 1.64 16.66 -6.93
N LYS A 239 0.51 16.66 -6.22
CA LYS A 239 -0.67 15.87 -6.60
C LYS A 239 -1.86 16.79 -6.80
N PHE A 240 -2.51 16.67 -7.94
CA PHE A 240 -3.69 17.44 -8.33
C PHE A 240 -4.96 16.59 -8.20
N ASN A 241 -6.12 17.22 -8.36
CA ASN A 241 -7.42 16.53 -8.34
C ASN A 241 -7.76 15.87 -9.69
N ASN A 242 -7.20 16.37 -10.80
CA ASN A 242 -7.44 15.93 -12.17
C ASN A 242 -6.12 15.67 -12.91
N GLN A 243 -6.14 14.76 -13.89
CA GLN A 243 -5.01 14.52 -14.78
C GLN A 243 -4.80 15.69 -15.77
N GLU A 244 -5.90 16.37 -16.12
CA GLU A 244 -5.89 17.50 -17.05
C GLU A 244 -5.02 18.66 -16.54
N ALA A 245 -4.98 18.93 -15.23
CA ALA A 245 -4.07 19.92 -14.66
C ALA A 245 -2.60 19.57 -14.91
N VAL A 246 -2.23 18.29 -14.77
CA VAL A 246 -0.86 17.84 -15.01
C VAL A 246 -0.51 17.97 -16.50
N ALA A 247 -1.42 17.58 -17.39
CA ALA A 247 -1.25 17.73 -18.83
C ALA A 247 -1.10 19.21 -19.22
N TRP A 248 -1.95 20.07 -18.69
CA TRP A 248 -1.91 21.52 -18.91
C TRP A 248 -0.59 22.15 -18.48
N ILE A 249 -0.09 21.83 -17.29
CA ILE A 249 1.20 22.34 -16.80
C ILE A 249 2.36 21.81 -17.66
N LYS A 250 2.23 20.63 -18.26
CA LYS A 250 3.24 20.06 -19.15
C LYS A 250 3.25 20.67 -20.55
N GLU A 251 2.21 21.38 -20.97
CA GLU A 251 2.19 22.07 -22.26
C GLU A 251 3.34 23.09 -22.34
N PRO A 252 4.02 23.23 -23.50
CA PRO A 252 5.26 24.00 -23.58
C PRO A 252 5.17 25.44 -23.04
N ALA A 253 4.10 26.16 -23.37
CA ALA A 253 3.91 27.55 -22.93
C ALA A 253 3.70 27.64 -21.41
N ASN A 254 2.82 26.80 -20.88
CA ASN A 254 2.48 26.73 -19.45
C ASN A 254 3.66 26.23 -18.62
N LYS A 255 4.37 25.21 -19.11
CA LYS A 255 5.59 24.67 -18.52
C LYS A 255 6.65 25.75 -18.37
N MET A 256 6.89 26.55 -19.40
CA MET A 256 7.87 27.65 -19.33
C MET A 256 7.43 28.71 -18.32
N ALA A 257 6.17 29.12 -18.34
CA ALA A 257 5.62 30.10 -17.40
C ALA A 257 5.75 29.61 -15.93
N PHE A 258 5.38 28.35 -15.70
CA PHE A 258 5.49 27.68 -14.41
C PHE A 258 6.94 27.65 -13.90
N LEU A 259 7.87 27.14 -14.72
CA LEU A 259 9.29 27.02 -14.37
C LEU A 259 9.94 28.39 -14.17
N ALA A 260 9.60 29.38 -14.99
CA ALA A 260 10.10 30.75 -14.83
C ALA A 260 9.69 31.36 -13.48
N LYS A 261 8.56 30.95 -12.92
CA LYS A 261 8.09 31.43 -11.62
C LYS A 261 8.73 30.75 -10.43
N LEU A 262 9.01 29.45 -10.55
CA LEU A 262 9.82 28.74 -9.57
C LEU A 262 11.25 29.29 -9.51
N GLY A 263 11.73 29.83 -10.63
CA GLY A 263 13.07 30.37 -10.78
C GLY A 263 14.12 29.26 -10.77
N GLY A 264 15.40 29.64 -10.90
CA GLY A 264 16.55 28.73 -10.85
C GLY A 264 16.52 27.60 -11.88
N ASP A 265 17.38 26.60 -11.64
CA ASP A 265 17.43 25.38 -12.47
C ASP A 265 16.50 24.33 -11.84
N VAL A 266 15.29 24.23 -12.41
CA VAL A 266 14.21 23.36 -11.97
C VAL A 266 13.67 22.61 -13.18
N VAL A 267 13.59 21.29 -13.08
CA VAL A 267 13.13 20.44 -14.18
C VAL A 267 11.88 19.67 -13.77
N ILE A 268 10.85 19.73 -14.61
CA ILE A 268 9.72 18.79 -14.50
C ILE A 268 10.19 17.45 -15.04
N LYS A 269 10.23 16.43 -14.19
CA LYS A 269 10.63 15.08 -14.60
C LYS A 269 9.46 14.32 -15.21
N ASP A 270 9.72 13.74 -16.38
CA ASP A 270 8.81 12.76 -16.94
C ASP A 270 8.84 11.46 -16.17
N ARG A 271 7.67 10.84 -16.12
CA ARG A 271 7.47 9.62 -15.33
C ARG A 271 7.80 8.43 -16.20
N HIS A 272 8.82 7.70 -15.78
CA HIS A 272 9.15 6.41 -16.37
C HIS A 272 8.37 5.30 -15.68
N TYR A 273 7.87 4.35 -16.47
CA TYR A 273 7.17 3.17 -15.98
C TYR A 273 8.06 1.94 -16.15
N THR A 274 8.21 1.15 -15.09
CA THR A 274 8.89 -0.15 -15.19
C THR A 274 7.91 -1.17 -15.75
N ILE A 275 8.23 -1.73 -16.91
CA ILE A 275 7.48 -2.82 -17.54
C ILE A 275 8.35 -4.08 -17.48
N VAL A 276 7.73 -5.21 -17.15
CA VAL A 276 8.39 -6.53 -17.21
C VAL A 276 7.99 -7.18 -18.51
N ILE A 277 8.96 -7.38 -19.40
CA ILE A 277 8.77 -8.04 -20.69
C ILE A 277 9.31 -9.47 -20.57
N PRO A 278 8.46 -10.51 -20.70
CA PRO A 278 8.93 -11.88 -20.77
C PRO A 278 9.47 -12.21 -22.16
N PHE A 279 10.32 -13.23 -22.26
CA PHE A 279 10.83 -13.81 -23.52
C PHE A 279 11.62 -12.84 -24.41
N LEU A 280 12.30 -11.85 -23.83
CA LEU A 280 13.28 -11.06 -24.56
C LEU A 280 14.53 -11.93 -24.81
N PRO A 281 14.98 -12.12 -26.07
CA PRO A 281 16.14 -12.95 -26.37
C PRO A 281 17.40 -12.45 -25.63
N ILE A 282 18.15 -13.37 -25.00
CA ILE A 282 19.39 -13.01 -24.28
C ILE A 282 20.49 -12.42 -25.17
N LEU A 283 20.37 -12.59 -26.50
CA LEU A 283 21.25 -12.01 -27.50
C LEU A 283 20.94 -10.54 -27.79
N THR A 284 19.81 -10.01 -27.28
CA THR A 284 19.45 -8.60 -27.42
C THR A 284 20.44 -7.76 -26.61
N ASP A 285 21.14 -6.88 -27.32
CA ASP A 285 22.02 -5.89 -26.69
C ASP A 285 21.16 -4.78 -26.07
N THR A 286 21.01 -4.82 -24.74
CA THR A 286 20.19 -3.85 -24.00
C THR A 286 20.91 -2.54 -23.72
N ASP A 287 22.23 -2.49 -23.93
CA ASP A 287 23.06 -1.30 -23.68
C ASP A 287 23.27 -0.48 -24.96
N ASN A 288 23.03 -1.07 -26.14
CA ASN A 288 23.06 -0.37 -27.42
C ASN A 288 21.80 0.50 -27.65
N PRO A 289 21.94 1.83 -27.79
CA PRO A 289 20.80 2.71 -28.07
C PRO A 289 20.11 2.42 -29.41
N ASP A 290 20.85 1.94 -30.42
CA ASP A 290 20.26 1.63 -31.73
C ASP A 290 19.24 0.50 -31.61
N THR A 291 19.55 -0.53 -30.81
CA THR A 291 18.62 -1.64 -30.53
C THR A 291 17.36 -1.16 -29.83
N LEU A 292 17.45 -0.17 -28.94
CA LEU A 292 16.26 0.42 -28.31
C LEU A 292 15.40 1.17 -29.33
N HIS A 293 16.01 1.93 -30.23
CA HIS A 293 15.29 2.63 -31.30
C HIS A 293 14.63 1.68 -32.29
N ASP A 294 15.30 0.57 -32.65
CA ASP A 294 14.72 -0.47 -33.48
C ASP A 294 13.49 -1.08 -32.79
N MET A 295 13.59 -1.40 -31.50
CA MET A 295 12.45 -1.89 -30.71
C MET A 295 11.31 -0.88 -30.66
N GLU A 296 11.61 0.42 -30.52
CA GLU A 296 10.59 1.47 -30.52
C GLU A 296 9.86 1.55 -31.86
N ASN A 297 10.61 1.55 -32.95
CA ASN A 297 10.10 1.61 -34.31
C ASN A 297 9.25 0.37 -34.66
N GLU A 298 9.75 -0.83 -34.35
CA GLU A 298 9.04 -2.10 -34.60
C GLU A 298 7.72 -2.19 -33.81
N ASN A 299 7.66 -1.60 -32.62
CA ASN A 299 6.48 -1.62 -31.76
C ASN A 299 5.57 -0.38 -31.92
N ASN A 300 5.86 0.51 -32.87
CA ASN A 300 5.11 1.75 -33.12
C ASN A 300 4.96 2.64 -31.87
N ILE A 301 5.99 2.69 -31.02
CA ILE A 301 6.06 3.63 -29.90
C ILE A 301 6.96 4.81 -30.27
N LEU A 302 6.74 5.97 -29.63
CA LEU A 302 7.55 7.15 -29.94
C LEU A 302 9.03 6.90 -29.65
N GLN A 303 9.89 7.39 -30.54
CA GLN A 303 11.32 7.30 -30.36
C GLN A 303 11.76 8.01 -29.07
N GLY A 304 12.61 7.36 -28.27
CA GLY A 304 13.06 7.83 -26.96
C GLY A 304 12.08 7.54 -25.81
N SER A 305 11.05 6.72 -26.02
CA SER A 305 10.13 6.25 -24.97
C SER A 305 10.80 5.25 -24.01
N ILE A 306 11.75 4.45 -24.51
CA ILE A 306 12.48 3.45 -23.72
C ILE A 306 13.72 4.12 -23.11
N ALA A 307 13.60 4.55 -21.85
CA ALA A 307 14.73 5.18 -21.16
C ALA A 307 15.85 4.22 -20.78
N ARG A 308 15.52 2.95 -20.45
CA ARG A 308 16.51 1.93 -20.06
C ARG A 308 15.89 0.53 -20.02
N ILE A 309 16.64 -0.48 -20.46
CA ILE A 309 16.32 -1.90 -20.24
C ILE A 309 17.33 -2.49 -19.25
N LYS A 310 16.86 -3.38 -18.38
CA LYS A 310 17.72 -4.16 -17.46
C LYS A 310 17.19 -5.57 -17.32
N TRP A 311 18.11 -6.53 -17.32
CA TRP A 311 17.78 -7.92 -17.02
C TRP A 311 17.36 -8.08 -15.56
N ILE A 312 16.23 -8.76 -15.32
CA ILE A 312 15.78 -9.11 -13.96
C ILE A 312 16.64 -10.24 -13.37
N LYS A 313 17.13 -11.14 -14.23
CA LYS A 313 18.05 -12.22 -13.88
C LYS A 313 19.32 -12.06 -14.69
N ASP A 314 20.44 -12.43 -14.10
CA ASP A 314 21.72 -12.47 -14.80
C ASP A 314 21.62 -13.32 -16.07
N PRO A 315 21.85 -12.75 -17.27
CA PRO A 315 21.70 -13.49 -18.52
C PRO A 315 22.67 -14.69 -18.60
N ALA A 316 23.81 -14.64 -17.91
CA ALA A 316 24.75 -15.77 -17.85
C ALA A 316 24.21 -16.99 -17.09
N LYS A 317 23.13 -16.81 -16.32
CA LYS A 317 22.45 -17.89 -15.58
C LYS A 317 21.19 -18.39 -16.28
N CYS A 318 20.84 -17.81 -17.43
CA CYS A 318 19.74 -18.26 -18.27
C CYS A 318 20.24 -19.36 -19.21
N THR A 319 19.50 -20.46 -19.34
CA THR A 319 19.84 -21.51 -20.31
C THR A 319 19.64 -20.99 -21.73
N PRO A 320 20.52 -21.31 -22.69
CA PRO A 320 20.28 -21.00 -24.11
C PRO A 320 18.93 -21.58 -24.53
N ASN A 321 18.05 -20.78 -25.15
CA ASN A 321 16.67 -21.11 -25.59
C ASN A 321 15.52 -20.90 -24.57
N GLN A 322 15.67 -19.99 -23.59
CA GLN A 322 14.56 -19.46 -22.78
C GLN A 322 14.24 -18.01 -23.12
#